data_AF-A0A958Y8F4-F1
#
_entry.id   AF-A0A958Y8F4-F1
#
_cell.length_a   1.000
_cell.length_b   1.000
_cell.length_c   1.000
_cell.angle_alpha   90.00
_cell.angle_beta   90.00
_cell.angle_gamma   90.00
#
_symmetry.space_group_name_H-M   'P 1'
#
loop_
_entity.id
_entity.type
_entity.pdbx_description
1 polymer ?
#
loop_
_entity_poly.entity_id
_entity_poly.type
_entity_poly.pdbx_seq_one_letter_code
_entity_poly.pdbx_strand_id
1 'polypeptide(L)'
;TIKGIDLASIKLQQGYLYEVQEDYEAAEKVLKQAKQLSMNNDFSFYVDDVLARIDKKRKEKNNNDRAKEREEKKEEENKETSNSWFKNRLNSLL
;
A
#
# COMPACT_ATOMS: atom_id res chain seq x y z
N THR A 1 -29.18 -13.65 -15.51
CA THR A 1 -28.76 -12.28 -15.10
C THR A 1 -28.36 -12.32 -13.64
N ILE A 2 -27.19 -11.77 -13.29
CA ILE A 2 -26.73 -11.67 -11.89
C ILE A 2 -27.48 -10.51 -11.22
N LYS A 3 -28.03 -10.70 -10.02
CA LYS A 3 -28.74 -9.63 -9.31
C LYS A 3 -27.75 -8.62 -8.73
N GLY A 4 -28.19 -7.38 -8.50
CA GLY A 4 -27.33 -6.31 -7.96
C GLY A 4 -26.66 -6.69 -6.62
N ILE A 5 -27.38 -7.42 -5.76
CA ILE A 5 -26.87 -7.91 -4.47
C ILE A 5 -25.75 -8.94 -4.66
N ASP A 6 -25.92 -9.88 -5.59
CA ASP A 6 -24.90 -10.87 -5.92
C ASP A 6 -23.67 -10.19 -6.51
N LEU A 7 -23.87 -9.18 -7.36
CA LEU A 7 -22.80 -8.38 -7.93
C LEU A 7 -22.05 -7.58 -6.86
N ALA A 8 -22.74 -7.00 -5.88
CA ALA A 8 -22.13 -6.32 -4.75
C ALA A 8 -21.22 -7.28 -3.95
N SER A 9 -21.68 -8.50 -3.71
CA SER A 9 -20.92 -9.54 -3.02
C SER A 9 -19.69 -9.97 -3.82
N ILE A 10 -19.82 -10.14 -5.14
CA ILE A 10 -18.68 -10.42 -6.02
C ILE A 10 -17.65 -9.28 -5.96
N LYS A 11 -18.09 -8.02 -5.99
CA LYS A 11 -17.22 -6.85 -5.89
C LYS A 11 -16.50 -6.77 -4.54
N LEU A 12 -17.17 -7.13 -3.45
CA LEU A 12 -16.57 -7.25 -2.14
C LEU A 12 -15.45 -8.31 -2.13
N GLN A 13 -15.68 -9.48 -2.70
CA GLN A 13 -14.66 -10.54 -2.80
C GLN A 13 -13.48 -10.13 -3.69
N GLN A 14 -13.74 -9.41 -4.79
CA GLN A 14 -12.68 -8.81 -5.61
C GLN A 14 -11.84 -7.82 -4.81
N GLY A 15 -12.47 -7.00 -3.96
CA GLY A 15 -11.78 -6.09 -3.04
C GLY A 15 -10.83 -6.82 -2.10
N TYR A 16 -11.27 -7.94 -1.53
CA TYR A 16 -10.42 -8.78 -0.68
C TYR A 16 -9.26 -9.42 -1.44
N LEU A 17 -9.48 -9.86 -2.68
CA LEU A 17 -8.40 -10.40 -3.50
C LEU A 17 -7.30 -9.34 -3.73
N TYR A 18 -7.68 -8.12 -4.10
CA TYR A 18 -6.72 -7.03 -4.27
C TYR A 18 -6.04 -6.62 -2.96
N GLU A 19 -6.76 -6.65 -1.84
CA GLU A 19 -6.19 -6.41 -0.51
C GLU A 19 -5.07 -7.41 -0.19
N VAL A 20 -5.27 -8.69 -0.51
CA VAL A 20 -4.24 -9.74 -0.31
C VAL A 20 -3.06 -9.55 -1.27
N GLN A 21 -3.30 -9.04 -2.47
CA GLN A 21 -2.25 -8.69 -3.44
C GLN A 21 -1.54 -7.36 -3.13
N GLU A 22 -1.95 -6.69 -2.05
CA GLU A 22 -1.50 -5.34 -1.66
C GLU A 22 -1.71 -4.25 -2.74
N ASP A 23 -2.66 -4.47 -3.65
CA ASP A 23 -3.12 -3.46 -4.61
C ASP A 23 -4.29 -2.68 -3.97
N TYR A 24 -3.94 -1.78 -3.06
CA TYR A 24 -4.92 -1.04 -2.27
C TYR A 24 -5.74 -0.04 -3.10
N GLU A 25 -5.20 0.43 -4.23
CA GLU A 25 -5.92 1.33 -5.13
C GLU A 25 -7.02 0.60 -5.89
N ALA A 26 -6.70 -0.58 -6.46
CA ALA A 26 -7.70 -1.44 -7.07
C ALA A 26 -8.75 -1.88 -6.05
N ALA A 27 -8.33 -2.29 -4.85
CA ALA A 27 -9.22 -2.71 -3.77
C ALA A 27 -10.23 -1.62 -3.40
N GLU A 28 -9.78 -0.37 -3.19
CA GLU A 28 -10.66 0.75 -2.87
C GLU A 28 -11.71 1.00 -3.98
N LYS A 29 -11.28 0.92 -5.24
CA LYS A 29 -12.15 1.13 -6.41
C LYS A 29 -13.28 0.10 -6.49
N VAL A 30 -12.98 -1.20 -6.38
CA VAL A 30 -14.03 -2.23 -6.45
C VAL A 30 -14.92 -2.24 -5.20
N LEU A 31 -14.40 -1.86 -4.03
CA LEU A 31 -15.23 -1.77 -2.82
C LEU A 31 -16.20 -0.58 -2.87
N LYS A 32 -15.80 0.55 -3.45
CA LYS A 32 -16.73 1.65 -3.75
C LYS A 32 -17.86 1.18 -4.68
N GLN A 33 -17.56 0.32 -5.66
CA GLN A 33 -18.59 -0.30 -6.51
C GLN A 33 -19.49 -1.25 -5.71
N ALA A 34 -18.93 -2.07 -4.81
CA ALA A 34 -19.71 -2.95 -3.93
C ALA A 34 -20.70 -2.16 -3.08
N LYS A 35 -20.26 -1.02 -2.51
CA LYS A 35 -21.13 -0.11 -1.74
C LYS A 35 -22.25 0.48 -2.59
N GLN A 36 -21.96 0.95 -3.81
CA GLN A 36 -22.98 1.52 -4.71
C GLN A 36 -24.06 0.51 -5.10
N LEU A 37 -23.70 -0.77 -5.19
CA LEU A 37 -24.61 -1.86 -5.54
C LEU A 37 -25.35 -2.42 -4.31
N SER A 38 -25.02 -1.95 -3.11
CA SER A 38 -25.65 -2.40 -1.88
C SER A 38 -27.12 -1.97 -1.81
N MET A 39 -27.98 -2.89 -1.40
CA MET A 39 -29.42 -2.64 -1.24
C MET A 39 -29.86 -2.68 0.23
N ASN A 40 -28.90 -2.80 1.16
CA ASN A 40 -29.11 -2.77 2.61
C ASN A 40 -27.96 -2.00 3.26
N ASN A 41 -28.32 -1.10 4.18
CA ASN A 41 -27.42 -0.31 5.02
C ASN A 41 -26.40 -1.17 5.77
N ASP A 42 -26.77 -2.35 6.30
CA ASP A 42 -25.85 -3.21 7.04
C ASP A 42 -24.65 -3.62 6.16
N PHE A 43 -24.93 -3.96 4.90
CA PHE A 43 -23.88 -4.27 3.94
C PHE A 43 -23.07 -3.03 3.58
N SER A 44 -23.73 -1.87 3.41
CA SER A 44 -23.03 -0.61 3.14
C SER A 44 -22.06 -0.24 4.26
N PHE A 45 -22.48 -0.36 5.52
CA PHE A 45 -21.65 -0.09 6.70
C PHE A 45 -20.50 -1.09 6.82
N TYR A 46 -20.77 -2.37 6.56
CA TYR A 46 -19.71 -3.37 6.50
C TYR A 46 -18.65 -3.03 5.44
N VAL A 47 -19.06 -2.59 4.25
CA VAL A 47 -18.13 -2.16 3.19
C VAL A 47 -17.35 -0.91 3.60
N ASP A 48 -17.94 0.02 4.36
CA ASP A 48 -17.24 1.19 4.90
C ASP A 48 -16.13 0.80 5.88
N ASP A 49 -16.38 -0.17 6.76
CA ASP A 49 -15.36 -0.69 7.67
C ASP A 49 -14.20 -1.34 6.90
N VAL A 50 -14.52 -2.07 5.83
CA VAL A 50 -13.50 -2.66 4.94
C VAL A 50 -12.69 -1.58 4.22
N LEU A 51 -13.34 -0.51 3.72
CA LEU A 51 -12.65 0.62 3.10
C LEU A 51 -11.72 1.33 4.09
N ALA A 52 -12.15 1.55 5.34
CA ALA A 52 -11.32 2.12 6.39
C ALA A 52 -10.09 1.26 6.69
N ARG A 53 -10.26 -0.07 6.72
CA ARG A 53 -9.16 -1.03 6.89
C ARG A 53 -8.14 -0.92 5.75
N ILE A 54 -8.59 -0.85 4.51
CA ILE A 54 -7.72 -0.75 3.33
C ILE A 54 -6.97 0.58 3.32
N ASP A 55 -7.62 1.68 3.66
CA ASP A 55 -6.94 2.99 3.75
C ASP A 55 -5.83 2.97 4.81
N LYS A 56 -6.08 2.34 5.96
CA LYS A 56 -5.06 2.14 7.00
C LYS A 56 -3.88 1.33 6.47
N LYS A 57 -4.13 0.17 5.85
CA LYS A 57 -3.07 -0.68 5.27
C LYS A 57 -2.27 0.02 4.18
N ARG A 58 -2.93 0.82 3.33
CA ARG A 58 -2.27 1.65 2.31
C ARG A 58 -1.31 2.66 2.93
N LYS A 59 -1.76 3.36 3.99
CA LYS A 59 -0.91 4.31 4.72
C LYS A 59 0.30 3.63 5.35
N GLU A 60 0.10 2.46 5.96
CA GLU A 60 1.18 1.66 6.55
C GLU A 60 2.22 1.24 5.48
N LYS A 61 1.77 0.73 4.32
CA LYS A 61 2.65 0.38 3.20
C LYS A 61 3.45 1.59 2.72
N ASN A 62 2.78 2.71 2.45
CA ASN A 62 3.44 3.93 1.98
C ASN A 62 4.48 4.47 2.98
N ASN A 63 4.21 4.35 4.28
CA ASN A 63 5.15 4.76 5.32
C ASN A 63 6.39 3.84 5.35
N ASN A 64 6.18 2.53 5.23
CA ASN A 64 7.27 1.55 5.19
C ASN A 64 8.15 1.73 3.95
N ASP A 65 7.55 1.98 2.79
CA ASP A 65 8.29 2.19 1.54
C ASP A 65 9.16 3.45 1.63
N ARG A 66 8.63 4.54 2.20
CA ARG A 66 9.40 5.77 2.47
C ARG A 66 10.52 5.56 3.49
N ALA A 67 10.32 4.71 4.49
CA ALA A 67 11.35 4.40 5.47
C ALA A 67 12.51 3.65 4.81
N LYS A 68 12.21 2.64 3.99
CA LYS A 68 13.21 1.89 3.20
C LYS A 68 14.00 2.80 2.27
N GLU A 69 13.32 3.69 1.53
CA GLU A 69 14.00 4.64 0.63
C GLU A 69 14.97 5.56 1.39
N ARG A 70 14.64 5.96 2.62
CA ARG A 70 15.53 6.77 3.48
C ARG A 70 16.73 5.98 3.99
N GLU A 71 16.54 4.70 4.30
CA GLU A 71 17.62 3.81 4.72
C GLU A 71 18.58 3.53 3.56
N GLU A 72 18.06 3.23 2.38
CA GLU A 72 18.84 3.03 1.16
C GLU A 72 19.70 4.26 0.82
N LYS A 73 19.11 5.47 0.84
CA LYS A 73 19.87 6.71 0.62
C LYS A 73 20.97 6.94 1.66
N LYS A 74 20.69 6.64 2.94
CA LYS A 74 21.71 6.76 4.00
C LYS A 74 22.83 5.74 3.80
N GLU A 75 22.52 4.53 3.36
CA GLU A 75 23.54 3.52 3.06
C GLU A 75 24.41 3.92 1.86
N GLU A 76 23.82 4.52 0.82
CA GLU A 76 24.55 5.05 -0.33
C GLU A 76 25.48 6.21 0.07
N GLU A 77 24.98 7.19 0.81
CA GLU A 77 25.77 8.31 1.33
C GLU A 77 26.93 7.83 2.23
N ASN A 78 26.71 6.80 3.04
CA ASN A 78 27.73 6.24 3.93
C ASN A 78 28.80 5.44 3.15
N LYS A 79 28.43 4.77 2.05
CA LYS A 79 29.37 4.10 1.14
C LYS A 79 30.23 5.11 0.37
N GLU A 80 29.64 6.22 -0.08
CA GLU A 80 30.37 7.28 -0.78
C GLU A 80 31.35 8.03 0.13
N THR A 81 30.91 8.38 1.34
CA THR A 81 31.77 9.05 2.34
C THR A 81 32.89 8.15 2.84
N SER A 82 32.63 6.85 3.05
CA SER A 82 33.67 5.85 3.36
C SER A 82 34.74 5.79 2.26
N ASN A 83 34.34 5.68 0.99
CA ASN A 83 35.28 5.64 -0.14
C ASN A 83 36.10 6.94 -0.27
N SER A 84 35.48 8.10 -0.04
CA SER A 84 36.16 9.40 -0.05
C SER A 84 37.17 9.52 1.11
N TRP A 85 36.79 9.11 2.31
CA TRP A 85 37.66 9.10 3.48
C TRP A 85 38.88 8.19 3.30
N PHE A 86 38.69 6.98 2.77
CA PHE A 86 39.80 6.06 2.48
C PHE A 86 40.78 6.64 1.44
N LYS A 87 40.27 7.23 0.35
CA LYS A 87 41.11 7.89 -0.68
C LYS A 87 41.93 9.04 -0.10
N ASN A 88 41.29 9.89 0.70
CA ASN A 88 41.96 11.05 1.30
C ASN A 88 43.03 10.65 2.32
N ARG A 89 42.81 9.57 3.07
CA ARG A 89 43.77 9.05 4.06
C ARG A 89 44.98 8.36 3.42
N LEU A 90 44.81 7.71 2.28
CA LEU A 90 45.90 7.14 1.50
C LEU A 90 46.80 8.22 0.89
N ASN A 91 46.20 9.29 0.35
CA ASN A 91 46.95 10.41 -0.22
C ASN A 91 47.76 11.20 0.82
N SER A 92 47.39 11.17 2.10
CA SER A 92 48.17 11.84 3.15
C SER A 92 49.36 11.02 3.68
N LEU A 93 49.53 9.76 3.23
CA LEU A 93 50.58 8.85 3.68
C LEU A 93 51.70 8.64 2.64
N LEU A 94 51.57 9.21 1.44
CA LEU A 94 52.58 9.29 0.38
C LEU A 94 53.21 10.68 0.34
#